data_AF-A0A3C0C705-F1
#
_entry.id   AF-A0A3C0C705-F1
#
_cell.length_a   1.000
_cell.length_b   1.000
_cell.length_c   1.000
_cell.angle_alpha   90.00
_cell.angle_beta   90.00
_cell.angle_gamma   90.00
#
_symmetry.space_group_name_H-M   'P 1'
#
loop_
_entity.id
_entity.type
_entity.pdbx_description
1 polymer ?
#
loop_
_entity_poly.entity_id
_entity_poly.type
_entity_poly.pdbx_seq_one_letter_code
_entity_poly.pdbx_strand_id
1 'polypeptide(L)' 'MKLEEVQAKLKEIVMDRLNAEEEQIKPEASFVEDLAADSLDIVELIMGIEEEFDIEIPDEDAEKLTT' A
#
# COMPACT_ATOMS: atom_id res chain seq x y z
N MET A 1 -18.20 3.08 2.03
CA MET A 1 -17.05 3.38 2.92
C MET A 1 -16.82 4.87 2.93
N LYS A 2 -16.48 5.43 4.10
CA LYS A 2 -15.92 6.78 4.19
C LYS A 2 -14.44 6.74 3.84
N LEU A 3 -13.89 7.83 3.32
CA LEU A 3 -12.46 7.93 2.98
C LEU A 3 -11.54 7.60 4.18
N GLU A 4 -11.98 7.97 5.38
CA GLU A 4 -11.29 7.69 6.65
C GLU A 4 -11.17 6.18 6.92
N GLU A 5 -12.21 5.39 6.59
CA GLU A 5 -12.19 3.94 6.76
C GLU A 5 -11.26 3.27 5.74
N VAL A 6 -11.22 3.81 4.52
CA VAL A 6 -10.33 3.33 3.45
C VAL A 6 -8.87 3.57 3.83
N GLN A 7 -8.54 4.77 4.32
CA GLN A 7 -7.19 5.09 4.78
C GLN A 7 -6.76 4.23 5.98
N ALA A 8 -7.66 3.98 6.93
CA ALA A 8 -7.37 3.13 8.08
C ALA A 8 -7.05 1.70 7.65
N LYS A 9 -7.86 1.10 6.77
CA LYS A 9 -7.62 -0.23 6.21
C LYS A 9 -6.33 -0.30 5.38
N LEU A 10 -6.09 0.70 4.53
CA LEU A 10 -4.85 0.76 3.75
C LEU A 10 -3.61 0.79 4.65
N LYS A 11 -3.64 1.61 5.70
CA LYS A 11 -2.56 1.62 6.70
C LYS A 11 -2.36 0.25 7.32
N GLU A 12 -3.43 -0.43 7.73
CA GLU A 12 -3.35 -1.76 8.33
C GLU A 12 -2.71 -2.78 7.37
N ILE A 13 -3.13 -2.81 6.11
CA ILE A 13 -2.54 -3.68 5.08
C ILE A 13 -1.05 -3.36 4.89
N VAL A 14 -0.68 -2.08 4.83
CA VAL A 14 0.71 -1.64 4.67
C VAL A 14 1.55 -2.02 5.89
N MET A 15 1.03 -1.86 7.11
CA MET A 15 1.71 -2.28 8.34
C MET A 15 1.93 -3.79 8.38
N ASP A 16 0.90 -4.57 8.01
CA ASP A 16 0.97 -6.03 8.04
C ASP A 16 1.88 -6.61 6.95
N ARG A 17 1.88 -6.02 5.75
CA ARG A 17 2.67 -6.50 4.61
C ARG A 17 4.11 -6.03 4.65
N LEU A 18 4.34 -4.75 4.94
CA LEU A 18 5.68 -4.14 4.94
C LEU A 18 6.34 -4.14 6.32
N ASN A 19 5.65 -4.64 7.35
CA ASN A 19 6.10 -4.59 8.74
C ASN A 19 6.53 -3.17 9.16
N ALA A 20 5.81 -2.17 8.63
CA ALA A 20 6.05 -0.75 8.83
C ALA A 20 5.29 -0.23 10.05
N GLU A 21 5.85 0.76 10.74
CA GLU A 21 5.16 1.42 11.83
C GLU A 21 4.16 2.47 11.30
N GLU A 22 3.05 2.69 12.01
CA GLU A 22 2.02 3.67 11.61
C GLU A 22 2.61 5.08 11.40
N GLU A 23 3.66 5.40 12.16
CA GLU A 23 4.39 6.66 12.15
C GLU A 23 5.22 6.87 10.87
N GLN A 24 5.61 5.78 10.22
CA GLN A 24 6.31 5.77 8.93
C GLN A 24 5.33 5.89 7.75
N ILE A 25 4.06 5.46 7.93
CA ILE A 25 3.04 5.47 6.88
C ILE A 25 2.41 6.86 6.78
N LYS A 26 3.09 7.73 6.06
CA LYS A 26 2.61 9.08 5.73
C LYS A 26 2.05 9.11 4.31
N PRO A 27 1.10 10.01 4.00
CA PRO A 27 0.61 10.21 2.63
C PRO A 27 1.72 10.59 1.63
N GLU A 28 2.83 11.10 2.16
CA GLU A 28 3.99 11.58 1.41
C GLU A 28 5.14 10.55 1.40
N ALA A 29 5.01 9.46 2.15
CA ALA A 29 6.07 8.48 2.31
C ALA A 29 6.26 7.66 1.04
N SER A 30 7.52 7.38 0.70
CA SER A 30 7.88 6.47 -0.37
C SER A 30 7.84 5.02 0.13
N PHE A 31 7.10 4.16 -0.57
CA PHE A 31 7.08 2.73 -0.25
C PHE A 31 8.48 2.11 -0.36
N VAL A 32 9.29 2.54 -1.33
CA VAL A 32 10.63 2.02 -1.56
C VAL A 32 11.66 2.66 -0.63
N GLU A 33 11.65 3.99 -0.49
CA GLU A 33 12.70 4.70 0.25
C GLU A 33 12.44 4.75 1.77
N ASP A 34 11.19 4.96 2.19
CA ASP A 34 10.83 5.13 3.61
C ASP A 34 10.36 3.83 4.27
N LEU A 35 9.66 2.98 3.51
CA LEU A 35 9.15 1.69 3.99
C LEU A 35 10.02 0.51 3.57
N ALA A 36 11.10 0.76 2.81
CA ALA A 36 12.03 -0.26 2.34
C ALA A 36 11.36 -1.45 1.62
N ALA A 37 10.20 -1.21 0.99
CA ALA A 37 9.48 -2.20 0.23
C ALA A 37 10.26 -2.55 -1.05
N ASP A 38 10.43 -3.84 -1.29
CA ASP A 38 10.95 -4.30 -2.57
C ASP A 38 9.85 -4.40 -3.64
N SER A 39 10.23 -4.72 -4.87
CA SER A 39 9.26 -4.84 -5.97
C SER A 39 8.26 -6.00 -5.78
N LEU A 40 8.59 -7.02 -4.99
CA LEU A 40 7.68 -8.10 -4.65
C LEU A 40 6.68 -7.65 -3.58
N ASP A 41 7.16 -6.94 -2.55
CA ASP A 41 6.35 -6.39 -1.48
C ASP A 41 5.26 -5.45 -2.03
N ILE A 42 5.60 -4.62 -3.02
CA ILE A 42 4.63 -3.72 -3.67
C ILE A 42 3.57 -4.51 -4.45
N VAL A 43 3.97 -5.57 -5.16
CA VAL A 43 3.02 -6.44 -5.87
C VAL A 43 2.08 -7.13 -4.87
N GLU A 44 2.60 -7.67 -3.77
CA GLU A 44 1.78 -8.29 -2.73
C GLU A 44 0.84 -7.28 -2.06
N LEU A 45 1.30 -6.05 -1.85
CA LEU A 45 0.50 -4.96 -1.30
C LEU A 45 -0.68 -4.63 -2.22
N ILE A 46 -0.42 -4.45 -3.51
CA ILE A 46 -1.44 -4.15 -4.53
C ILE A 46 -2.47 -5.28 -4.57
N MET A 47 -2.01 -6.54 -4.66
CA MET A 47 -2.91 -7.70 -4.65
C MET A 47 -3.76 -7.78 -3.38
N GLY A 48 -3.19 -7.45 -2.21
CA GLY A 48 -3.93 -7.42 -0.95
C GLY A 48 -4.99 -6.31 -0.89
N ILE A 49 -4.70 -5.15 -1.49
CA ILE A 49 -5.66 -4.04 -1.61
C ILE A 49 -6.78 -4.42 -2.58
N GLU A 50 -6.46 -5.01 -3.74
CA GLU A 50 -7.44 -5.47 -4.71
C GLU A 50 -8.42 -6.49 -4.10
N GLU A 51 -7.90 -7.47 -3.35
CA GLU A 51 -8.72 -8.49 -2.68
C GLU A 51 -9.57 -7.91 -1.53
N GLU A 52 -9.00 -7.04 -0.68
CA GLU A 52 -9.71 -6.47 0.47
C GLU A 52 -10.83 -5.50 0.08
N PHE A 53 -10.64 -4.77 -1.03
CA PHE A 53 -11.61 -3.79 -1.51
C PHE A 53 -12.46 -4.28 -2.70
N ASP A 54 -12.20 -5.49 -3.22
CA ASP A 54 -12.84 -6.04 -4.42
C ASP A 54 -12.72 -5.07 -5.61
N ILE A 55 -11.50 -4.57 -5.83
CA ILE A 55 -11.14 -3.61 -6.89
C ILE A 55 -10.02 -4.17 -7.77
N GLU A 56 -9.87 -3.61 -8.97
CA GLU A 56 -8.68 -3.79 -9.81
C GLU A 56 -7.91 -2.48 -9.87
N ILE A 57 -6.61 -2.54 -9.59
CA ILE A 57 -5.67 -1.45 -9.74
C ILE A 57 -5.02 -1.59 -11.13
N PRO A 58 -5.15 -0.60 -12.02
CA PRO A 58 -4.53 -0.66 -13.34
C PRO A 58 -3.01 -0.76 -13.24
N ASP A 59 -2.41 -1.53 -14.15
CA ASP A 59 -0.94 -1.67 -14.24
C ASP A 59 -0.23 -0.31 -14.30
N GLU A 60 -0.80 0.68 -14.99
CA GLU A 60 -0.23 2.04 -15.08
C GLU A 60 -0.14 2.75 -13.72
N ASP A 61 -1.04 2.45 -12.79
CA ASP A 61 -1.02 2.99 -11.43
C ASP A 61 -0.17 2.13 -10.50
N ALA A 62 -0.16 0.82 -10.69
CA ALA A 62 0.75 -0.11 -10.01
C ALA A 62 2.23 0.21 -10.30
N GLU A 63 2.58 0.49 -11.56
CA GLU A 63 3.94 0.83 -11.97
C GLU A 63 4.45 2.10 -11.27
N LYS A 64 3.57 3.09 -11.03
CA LYS A 64 3.93 4.33 -10.31
C LYS A 64 4.22 4.10 -8.83
N LEU A 65 3.75 3.00 -8.24
CA LEU A 65 4.08 2.64 -6.86
C LEU A 65 5.48 2.02 -6.78
N THR A 66 5.93 1.34 -7.85
CA THR A 66 7.23 0.67 -7.92
C THR A 66 8.42 1.57 -8.31
N THR A 67 8.17 2.78 -8.83
CA THR A 67 9.20 3.71 -9.33
C THR A 67 9.31 4.98 -8.50
#